data_AF-A0A966VHQ5-F1
#
_entry.id   AF-A0A966VHQ5-F1
#
_cell.length_a   1.000
_cell.length_b   1.000
_cell.length_c   1.000
_cell.angle_alpha   90.00
_cell.angle_beta   90.00
_cell.angle_gamma   90.00
#
_symmetry.space_group_name_H-M   'P 1'
#
loop_
_entity.id
_entity.type
_entity.pdbx_description
1 polymer ?
#
loop_
_entity_poly.entity_id
_entity_poly.type
_entity_poly.pdbx_seq_one_letter_code
_entity_poly.pdbx_strand_id
1 'polypeptide(L)'
;MKSLLLSFFILFITACSNTTSKSNAFVPESSGNLNHVTVVMPERDWNGALGATVRANLEQVYEGLPIDEPQYTLMYMPPKAFSGFARQSRNILWFRNDTIAQFQLAQNQYARPQILAVVSGNDEEIQSFYFEENETLLRQTFAENERKEKLRRIKKSPTNETTLETRFGYTLTYPSAYTTFKDTTNFVWIQKPLLKGHLNIIAYTLPEGALEGTLSKRIPEIRDSIGKVYVPGRLEGSYLITEKAYLPYYYKTELDGKLSYLTKGTWEVANDFMAGPFVNYMVKDTLKKQWLVVEGFAFAPSESKREYMFELNTILSTLNEEE
;
A
#
# COMPACT_ATOMS: atom_id res chain seq x y z
N MET A 1 -18.39 70.75 48.76
CA MET A 1 -17.50 69.64 49.16
C MET A 1 -17.48 68.62 48.03
N LYS A 2 -16.28 68.25 47.59
CA LYS A 2 -15.98 67.61 46.30
C LYS A 2 -16.49 66.17 46.27
N SER A 3 -17.38 65.86 45.33
CA SER A 3 -17.74 64.50 44.94
C SER A 3 -16.66 63.98 43.98
N LEU A 4 -15.95 62.92 44.38
CA LEU A 4 -15.02 62.17 43.52
C LEU A 4 -15.84 61.28 42.57
N LEU A 5 -15.97 61.72 41.32
CA LEU A 5 -16.35 60.85 40.21
C LEU A 5 -15.10 60.12 39.72
N LEU A 6 -14.96 58.86 40.15
CA LEU A 6 -13.92 57.95 39.69
C LEU A 6 -14.28 57.48 38.28
N SER A 7 -13.80 58.20 37.26
CA SER A 7 -13.88 57.76 35.87
C SER A 7 -12.71 56.83 35.59
N PHE A 8 -12.98 55.52 35.54
CA PHE A 8 -12.00 54.49 35.24
C PHE A 8 -11.78 54.46 33.71
N PHE A 9 -10.80 55.23 33.23
CA PHE A 9 -10.37 55.22 31.84
C PHE A 9 -9.58 53.93 31.59
N ILE A 10 -10.27 52.88 31.12
CA ILE A 10 -9.63 51.64 30.64
C ILE A 10 -8.94 51.98 29.32
N LEU A 11 -7.63 52.21 29.40
CA LEU A 11 -6.74 52.26 28.25
C LEU A 11 -6.68 50.84 27.66
N PHE A 12 -7.48 50.55 26.63
CA PHE A 12 -7.30 49.36 25.82
C PHE A 12 -6.00 49.51 25.03
N ILE A 13 -4.90 49.05 25.62
CA ILE A 13 -3.65 48.81 24.91
C ILE A 13 -3.90 47.56 24.07
N THR A 14 -4.37 47.74 22.83
CA THR A 14 -4.39 46.68 21.84
C THR A 14 -2.95 46.38 21.43
N ALA A 15 -2.30 45.53 22.24
CA ALA A 15 -1.11 44.84 21.80
C ALA A 15 -1.52 43.94 20.63
N CYS A 16 -1.29 44.43 19.41
CA CYS A 16 -1.19 43.57 18.24
C CYS A 16 -0.01 42.63 18.49
N SER A 17 -0.27 41.46 19.07
CA SER A 17 0.62 40.32 18.91
C SER A 17 0.56 39.94 17.42
N ASN A 18 1.40 40.57 16.62
CA ASN A 18 1.87 40.03 15.35
C ASN A 18 2.71 38.77 15.64
N THR A 19 2.07 37.74 16.17
CA THR A 19 2.48 36.37 15.98
C THR A 19 1.95 35.96 14.61
N THR A 20 2.57 36.49 13.56
CA THR A 20 2.61 35.75 12.31
C THR A 20 3.44 34.51 12.59
N SER A 21 2.77 33.44 13.03
CA SER A 21 3.38 32.13 13.00
C SER A 21 3.80 31.87 11.56
N LYS A 22 5.10 31.70 11.32
CA LYS A 22 5.64 31.19 10.05
C LYS A 22 5.25 29.71 9.86
N SER A 23 3.98 29.35 10.00
CA SER A 23 3.54 27.95 10.02
C SER A 23 2.49 27.57 8.97
N ASN A 24 2.03 28.49 8.12
CA ASN A 24 1.07 28.16 7.04
C ASN A 24 1.55 28.64 5.67
N ALA A 25 2.80 28.35 5.30
CA ALA A 25 3.15 28.37 3.89
C ALA A 25 2.28 27.32 3.19
N PHE A 26 1.42 27.76 2.27
CA PHE A 26 0.62 26.86 1.45
C PHE A 26 1.57 25.96 0.67
N VAL A 27 1.44 24.65 0.86
CA VAL A 27 2.09 23.65 0.01
C VAL A 27 0.99 22.93 -0.78
N PRO A 28 1.13 22.82 -2.12
CA PRO A 28 0.13 22.22 -2.99
C PRO A 28 -0.11 20.73 -2.69
N GLU A 29 -1.19 20.19 -3.24
CA GLU A 29 -1.36 18.73 -3.27
C GLU A 29 -0.26 18.08 -4.11
N SER A 30 0.18 16.91 -3.66
CA SER A 30 1.11 16.08 -4.42
C SER A 30 0.47 15.54 -5.70
N SER A 31 1.29 15.30 -6.71
CA SER A 31 0.85 14.82 -8.03
C SER A 31 1.60 13.55 -8.46
N GLY A 32 1.14 12.94 -9.56
CA GLY A 32 1.75 11.75 -10.16
C GLY A 32 1.02 10.43 -9.84
N ASN A 33 1.44 9.39 -10.56
CA ASN A 33 0.92 8.02 -10.44
C ASN A 33 1.37 7.37 -9.13
N LEU A 34 0.59 6.40 -8.64
CA LEU A 34 0.96 5.60 -7.46
C LEU A 34 2.25 4.83 -7.69
N ASN A 35 2.96 4.57 -6.60
CA ASN A 35 4.19 3.80 -6.57
C ASN A 35 5.25 4.33 -7.57
N HIS A 36 5.35 5.65 -7.71
CA HIS A 36 6.40 6.32 -8.47
C HIS A 36 7.34 7.06 -7.52
N VAL A 37 8.64 6.94 -7.75
CA VAL A 37 9.66 7.63 -6.96
C VAL A 37 10.46 8.54 -7.89
N THR A 38 10.51 9.82 -7.57
CA THR A 38 11.40 10.76 -8.29
C THR A 38 12.81 10.66 -7.71
N VAL A 39 13.78 10.31 -8.54
CA VAL A 39 15.19 10.22 -8.16
C VAL A 39 15.93 11.43 -8.72
N VAL A 40 16.39 12.30 -7.83
CA VAL A 40 17.08 13.54 -8.18
C VAL A 40 18.57 13.38 -7.97
N MET A 41 19.36 13.32 -9.04
CA MET A 41 20.83 13.22 -8.99
C MET A 41 21.47 13.69 -10.31
N PRO A 42 22.76 14.06 -10.34
CA PRO A 42 23.47 14.35 -11.58
C PRO A 42 23.36 13.20 -12.59
N GLU A 43 23.30 13.52 -13.89
CA GLU A 43 23.16 12.52 -14.96
C GLU A 43 24.30 11.50 -14.98
N ARG A 44 25.52 11.97 -14.69
CA ARG A 44 26.69 11.11 -14.52
C ARG A 44 26.46 10.02 -13.47
N ASP A 45 25.93 10.40 -12.31
CA ASP A 45 25.75 9.47 -11.19
C ASP A 45 24.56 8.53 -11.44
N TRP A 46 23.52 9.01 -12.15
CA TRP A 46 22.38 8.18 -12.59
C TRP A 46 22.81 7.07 -13.56
N ASN A 47 23.69 7.39 -14.49
CA ASN A 47 24.27 6.44 -15.44
C ASN A 47 25.45 5.64 -14.84
N GLY A 48 25.90 6.00 -13.63
CA GLY A 48 27.02 5.40 -12.93
C GLY A 48 26.62 4.34 -11.90
N ALA A 49 27.56 4.05 -10.98
CA ALA A 49 27.40 3.02 -9.96
C ALA A 49 26.27 3.35 -8.97
N LEU A 50 26.20 4.60 -8.50
CA LEU A 50 25.15 5.04 -7.57
C LEU A 50 23.75 4.84 -8.15
N GLY A 51 23.53 5.25 -9.40
CA GLY A 51 22.24 5.04 -10.07
C GLY A 51 21.89 3.57 -10.24
N ALA A 52 22.88 2.70 -10.48
CA ALA A 52 22.67 1.26 -10.54
C ALA A 52 22.26 0.69 -9.17
N THR A 53 22.92 1.11 -8.08
CA THR A 53 22.54 0.75 -6.70
C THR A 53 21.11 1.18 -6.39
N VAL A 54 20.71 2.41 -6.76
CA VAL A 54 19.34 2.91 -6.53
C VAL A 54 18.30 2.07 -7.27
N ARG A 55 18.53 1.74 -8.55
CA ARG A 55 17.64 0.87 -9.33
C ARG A 55 17.54 -0.53 -8.71
N ALA A 56 18.66 -1.16 -8.39
CA ALA A 56 18.69 -2.51 -7.81
C ALA A 56 17.88 -2.62 -6.51
N ASN A 57 17.84 -1.55 -5.71
CA ASN A 57 17.15 -1.53 -4.43
C ASN A 57 15.69 -1.08 -4.52
N LEU A 58 15.37 -0.05 -5.31
CA LEU A 58 14.00 0.48 -5.40
C LEU A 58 13.15 -0.21 -6.48
N GLU A 59 13.74 -0.80 -7.51
CA GLU A 59 13.04 -1.56 -8.56
C GLU A 59 12.99 -3.06 -8.26
N GLN A 60 13.15 -3.45 -6.99
CA GLN A 60 12.92 -4.84 -6.55
C GLN A 60 11.54 -5.33 -6.98
N VAL A 61 11.46 -6.61 -7.35
CA VAL A 61 10.22 -7.24 -7.84
C VAL A 61 9.10 -7.12 -6.80
N TYR A 62 7.91 -6.75 -7.26
CA TYR A 62 6.70 -6.89 -6.47
C TYR A 62 6.36 -8.37 -6.32
N GLU A 63 6.56 -8.90 -5.12
CA GLU A 63 6.39 -10.32 -4.81
C GLU A 63 4.98 -10.84 -5.14
N GLY A 64 4.92 -12.07 -5.66
CA GLY A 64 3.67 -12.79 -5.92
C GLY A 64 2.99 -12.42 -7.24
N LEU A 65 3.72 -11.85 -8.19
CA LEU A 65 3.23 -11.65 -9.56
C LEU A 65 3.67 -12.80 -10.49
N PRO A 66 2.86 -13.12 -11.52
CA PRO A 66 3.24 -14.13 -12.53
C PRO A 66 4.33 -13.63 -13.47
N ILE A 67 4.46 -12.31 -13.62
CA ILE A 67 5.51 -11.63 -14.38
C ILE A 67 6.11 -10.59 -13.45
N ASP A 68 7.44 -10.55 -13.37
CA ASP A 68 8.17 -9.61 -12.54
C ASP A 68 7.84 -8.16 -12.95
N GLU A 69 7.34 -7.38 -12.00
CA GLU A 69 7.13 -5.94 -12.14
C GLU A 69 7.81 -5.22 -10.97
N PRO A 70 8.52 -4.11 -11.21
CA PRO A 70 9.25 -3.41 -10.16
C PRO A 70 8.29 -2.76 -9.17
N GLN A 71 8.56 -2.89 -7.87
CA GLN A 71 7.74 -2.32 -6.80
C GLN A 71 7.51 -0.82 -6.99
N TYR A 72 8.54 -0.08 -7.43
CA TYR A 72 8.45 1.32 -7.78
C TYR A 72 8.84 1.57 -9.23
N THR A 73 8.16 2.53 -9.88
CA THR A 73 8.63 3.12 -11.14
C THR A 73 9.50 4.33 -10.83
N LEU A 74 10.76 4.29 -11.25
CA LEU A 74 11.69 5.39 -10.99
C LEU A 74 11.62 6.46 -12.08
N MET A 75 11.49 7.71 -11.66
CA MET A 75 11.50 8.88 -12.52
C MET A 75 12.79 9.67 -12.27
N TYR A 76 13.76 9.52 -13.16
CA TYR A 76 15.01 10.27 -13.10
C TYR A 76 14.80 11.77 -13.31
N MET A 77 15.51 12.60 -12.56
CA MET A 77 15.50 14.05 -12.71
C MET A 77 16.87 14.68 -12.41
N PRO A 78 17.42 15.53 -13.31
CA PRO A 78 18.61 16.29 -12.98
C PRO A 78 18.30 17.40 -11.96
N PRO A 79 19.21 17.73 -11.02
CA PRO A 79 18.95 18.72 -9.96
C PRO A 79 18.52 20.09 -10.47
N LYS A 80 19.02 20.49 -11.65
CA LYS A 80 18.64 21.76 -12.30
C LYS A 80 17.16 21.80 -12.72
N ALA A 81 16.57 20.65 -13.04
CA ALA A 81 15.16 20.54 -13.39
C ALA A 81 14.25 20.38 -12.16
N PHE A 82 14.81 20.07 -10.99
CA PHE A 82 14.08 19.87 -9.74
C PHE A 82 13.63 21.21 -9.12
N SER A 83 12.64 21.84 -9.75
CA SER A 83 12.07 23.14 -9.37
C SER A 83 10.56 23.21 -9.66
N GLY A 84 9.85 24.15 -9.02
CA GLY A 84 8.43 24.39 -9.26
C GLY A 84 7.57 23.12 -9.12
N PHE A 85 6.76 22.84 -10.16
CA PHE A 85 5.87 21.67 -10.21
C PHE A 85 6.62 20.33 -10.11
N ALA A 86 7.88 20.26 -10.57
CA ALA A 86 8.68 19.04 -10.51
C ALA A 86 8.97 18.57 -9.08
N ARG A 87 8.78 19.44 -8.08
CA ARG A 87 8.92 19.10 -6.66
C ARG A 87 7.65 18.53 -6.02
N GLN A 88 6.56 18.37 -6.78
CA GLN A 88 5.25 17.98 -6.23
C GLN A 88 5.02 16.46 -6.21
N SER A 89 5.99 15.64 -6.59
CA SER A 89 5.85 14.18 -6.51
C SER A 89 5.76 13.69 -5.05
N ARG A 90 5.02 12.60 -4.83
CA ARG A 90 4.76 12.06 -3.47
C ARG A 90 5.98 11.49 -2.79
N ASN A 91 6.84 10.80 -3.55
CA ASN A 91 8.03 10.15 -3.02
C ASN A 91 9.23 10.63 -3.82
N ILE A 92 10.20 11.22 -3.13
CA ILE A 92 11.39 11.82 -3.73
C ILE A 92 12.61 11.27 -2.99
N LEU A 93 13.60 10.80 -3.75
CA LEU A 93 14.94 10.51 -3.28
C LEU A 93 15.91 11.49 -3.95
N TRP A 94 16.54 12.35 -3.17
CA TRP A 94 17.41 13.41 -3.66
C TRP A 94 18.84 13.24 -3.15
N PHE A 95 19.76 13.01 -4.09
CA PHE A 95 21.20 13.00 -3.83
C PHE A 95 21.79 14.39 -3.97
N ARG A 96 22.52 14.84 -2.94
CA ARG A 96 23.11 16.17 -2.85
C ARG A 96 24.60 16.07 -2.57
N ASN A 97 25.39 16.77 -3.38
CA ASN A 97 26.78 17.00 -3.06
C ASN A 97 26.87 17.96 -1.87
N ASP A 98 27.43 17.49 -0.75
CA ASP A 98 27.62 18.25 0.48
C ASP A 98 28.85 17.71 1.22
N THR A 99 29.53 18.58 1.97
CA THR A 99 30.63 18.20 2.87
C THR A 99 30.18 17.35 4.05
N ILE A 100 28.88 17.43 4.41
CA ILE A 100 28.30 16.65 5.51
C ILE A 100 27.55 15.45 4.93
N ALA A 101 28.06 14.25 5.20
CA ALA A 101 27.44 13.01 4.79
C ALA A 101 26.31 12.60 5.75
N GLN A 102 25.09 12.40 5.22
CA GLN A 102 23.91 12.06 6.03
C GLN A 102 22.74 11.58 5.18
N PHE A 103 21.84 10.81 5.82
CA PHE A 103 20.52 10.49 5.33
C PHE A 103 19.47 11.27 6.14
N GLN A 104 18.53 11.93 5.47
CA GLN A 104 17.46 12.70 6.11
C GLN A 104 16.11 12.41 5.45
N LEU A 105 15.07 12.28 6.27
CA LEU A 105 13.68 12.22 5.83
C LEU A 105 12.95 13.49 6.24
N ALA A 106 12.22 14.08 5.30
CA ALA A 106 11.32 15.19 5.52
C ALA A 106 9.93 14.86 4.99
N GLN A 107 8.90 15.33 5.69
CA GLN A 107 7.52 15.20 5.24
C GLN A 107 7.01 16.55 4.75
N ASN A 108 6.25 16.53 3.66
CA ASN A 108 5.48 17.67 3.17
C ASN A 108 6.32 18.94 2.87
N GLN A 109 7.56 18.75 2.43
CA GLN A 109 8.51 19.84 2.17
C GLN A 109 8.05 20.76 1.03
N TYR A 110 7.50 20.18 -0.04
CA TYR A 110 7.07 20.90 -1.25
C TYR A 110 5.62 20.62 -1.66
N ALA A 111 5.04 19.48 -1.25
CA ALA A 111 3.66 19.12 -1.54
C ALA A 111 3.07 18.21 -0.45
N ARG A 112 1.75 17.92 -0.47
CA ARG A 112 1.07 17.07 0.53
C ARG A 112 0.18 15.98 -0.12
N PRO A 113 0.21 14.72 0.35
CA PRO A 113 1.25 14.13 1.21
C PRO A 113 2.57 13.96 0.43
N GLN A 114 3.72 14.13 1.09
CA GLN A 114 5.02 13.92 0.46
C GLN A 114 6.05 13.38 1.45
N ILE A 115 6.86 12.43 1.00
CA ILE A 115 8.10 12.00 1.64
C ILE A 115 9.27 12.43 0.75
N LEU A 116 10.17 13.22 1.31
CA LEU A 116 11.43 13.62 0.70
C LEU A 116 12.57 12.96 1.50
N ALA A 117 13.28 12.05 0.86
CA ALA A 117 14.54 11.52 1.34
C ALA A 117 15.69 12.29 0.71
N VAL A 118 16.63 12.75 1.53
CA VAL A 118 17.84 13.44 1.08
C VAL A 118 19.03 12.62 1.53
N VAL A 119 19.86 12.22 0.57
CA VAL A 119 21.15 11.58 0.80
C VAL A 119 22.21 12.60 0.44
N SER A 120 23.02 13.01 1.41
CA SER A 120 24.10 13.97 1.21
C SER A 120 25.45 13.29 1.37
N GLY A 121 26.44 13.71 0.58
CA GLY A 121 27.82 13.22 0.62
C GLY A 121 28.67 13.89 -0.46
N ASN A 122 29.99 13.93 -0.25
CA ASN A 122 30.95 14.62 -1.12
C ASN A 122 31.30 13.82 -2.40
N ASP A 123 30.96 12.54 -2.44
CA ASP A 123 31.14 11.65 -3.58
C ASP A 123 30.05 10.55 -3.64
N GLU A 124 30.07 9.78 -4.73
CA GLU A 124 29.06 8.76 -5.01
C GLU A 124 29.17 7.52 -4.11
N GLU A 125 30.37 7.19 -3.61
CA GLU A 125 30.59 6.02 -2.75
C GLU A 125 29.97 6.26 -1.38
N ILE A 126 30.22 7.45 -0.82
CA ILE A 126 29.61 7.88 0.44
C ILE A 126 28.09 7.96 0.29
N GLN A 127 27.59 8.53 -0.81
CA GLN A 127 26.15 8.58 -1.06
C GLN A 127 25.53 7.18 -1.19
N SER A 128 26.20 6.23 -1.85
CA SER A 128 25.74 4.84 -1.95
C SER A 128 25.63 4.22 -0.57
N PHE A 129 26.68 4.34 0.25
CA PHE A 129 26.71 3.81 1.60
C PHE A 129 25.54 4.31 2.45
N TYR A 130 25.31 5.62 2.51
CA TYR A 130 24.20 6.17 3.31
C TYR A 130 22.82 5.80 2.76
N PHE A 131 22.69 5.62 1.45
CA PHE A 131 21.45 5.13 0.85
C PHE A 131 21.20 3.67 1.23
N GLU A 132 22.19 2.79 1.07
CA GLU A 132 22.07 1.35 1.35
C GLU A 132 21.79 1.08 2.82
N GLU A 133 22.49 1.76 3.74
CA GLU A 133 22.24 1.65 5.19
C GLU A 133 20.81 2.05 5.60
N ASN A 134 20.11 2.84 4.78
CA ASN A 134 18.77 3.35 5.07
C ASN A 134 17.69 2.86 4.08
N GLU A 135 18.04 1.97 3.16
CA GLU A 135 17.20 1.54 2.04
C GLU A 135 15.91 0.88 2.51
N THR A 136 15.99 0.01 3.51
CA THR A 136 14.82 -0.66 4.08
C THR A 136 13.85 0.34 4.72
N LEU A 137 14.34 1.28 5.52
CA LEU A 137 13.53 2.34 6.13
C LEU A 137 12.86 3.21 5.06
N LEU A 138 13.63 3.61 4.05
CA LEU A 138 13.14 4.43 2.95
C LEU A 138 12.01 3.73 2.20
N ARG A 139 12.20 2.48 1.81
CA ARG A 139 11.21 1.70 1.06
C ARG A 139 9.93 1.48 1.83
N GLN A 140 10.03 1.17 3.12
CA GLN A 140 8.85 1.03 3.99
C GLN A 140 8.11 2.37 4.15
N THR A 141 8.84 3.48 4.29
CA THR A 141 8.25 4.82 4.39
C THR A 141 7.52 5.22 3.11
N PHE A 142 8.10 4.95 1.94
CA PHE A 142 7.44 5.18 0.65
C PHE A 142 6.21 4.28 0.47
N ALA A 143 6.29 3.00 0.84
CA ALA A 143 5.18 2.06 0.73
C ALA A 143 3.99 2.49 1.61
N GLU A 144 4.26 2.93 2.84
CA GLU A 144 3.25 3.48 3.74
C GLU A 144 2.58 4.73 3.16
N ASN A 145 3.38 5.64 2.59
CA ASN A 145 2.86 6.88 1.99
C ASN A 145 1.95 6.57 0.77
N GLU A 146 2.36 5.64 -0.09
CA GLU A 146 1.53 5.21 -1.23
C GLU A 146 0.27 4.47 -0.76
N ARG A 147 0.35 3.64 0.29
CA ARG A 147 -0.84 2.93 0.83
C ARG A 147 -1.87 3.93 1.35
N LYS A 148 -1.42 4.94 2.11
CA LYS A 148 -2.27 6.02 2.61
C LYS A 148 -2.94 6.79 1.47
N GLU A 149 -2.19 7.12 0.41
CA GLU A 149 -2.76 7.80 -0.76
C GLU A 149 -3.75 6.89 -1.52
N LYS A 150 -3.44 5.61 -1.71
CA LYS A 150 -4.36 4.65 -2.33
C LYS A 150 -5.66 4.54 -1.52
N LEU A 151 -5.55 4.43 -0.21
CA LEU A 151 -6.70 4.37 0.69
C LEU A 151 -7.52 5.68 0.63
N ARG A 152 -6.88 6.84 0.60
CA ARG A 152 -7.57 8.13 0.41
C ARG A 152 -8.35 8.16 -0.90
N ARG A 153 -7.77 7.65 -2.00
CA ARG A 153 -8.45 7.55 -3.31
C ARG A 153 -9.65 6.60 -3.26
N ILE A 154 -9.52 5.46 -2.57
CA ILE A 154 -10.63 4.52 -2.34
C ILE A 154 -11.77 5.21 -1.59
N LYS A 155 -11.45 5.96 -0.53
CA LYS A 155 -12.42 6.69 0.31
C LYS A 155 -13.15 7.84 -0.41
N LYS A 156 -12.80 8.17 -1.66
CA LYS A 156 -13.56 9.16 -2.46
C LYS A 156 -14.96 8.67 -2.83
N SER A 157 -15.14 7.37 -3.00
CA SER A 157 -16.44 6.76 -3.25
C SER A 157 -16.45 5.36 -2.60
N PRO A 158 -16.59 5.30 -1.27
CA PRO A 158 -16.62 4.03 -0.55
C PRO A 158 -17.88 3.24 -0.89
N THR A 159 -17.83 1.93 -0.70
CA THR A 159 -19.02 1.06 -0.71
C THR A 159 -19.99 1.43 0.41
N ASN A 160 -21.27 1.07 0.24
CA ASN A 160 -22.29 1.07 1.30
C ASN A 160 -22.75 -0.36 1.63
N GLU A 161 -22.10 -1.39 1.08
CA GLU A 161 -22.44 -2.78 1.34
C GLU A 161 -21.96 -3.22 2.73
N THR A 162 -22.85 -3.86 3.49
CA THR A 162 -22.61 -4.36 4.86
C THR A 162 -22.54 -5.89 4.92
N THR A 163 -22.34 -6.55 3.76
CA THR A 163 -22.38 -8.03 3.66
C THR A 163 -21.34 -8.69 4.57
N LEU A 164 -20.10 -8.20 4.57
CA LEU A 164 -19.03 -8.76 5.41
C LEU A 164 -19.27 -8.55 6.90
N GLU A 165 -19.78 -7.36 7.26
CA GLU A 165 -20.15 -7.02 8.63
C GLU A 165 -21.24 -7.97 9.13
N THR A 166 -22.33 -8.08 8.37
CA THR A 166 -23.47 -8.93 8.72
C THR A 166 -23.10 -10.42 8.81
N ARG A 167 -22.18 -10.87 7.94
CA ARG A 167 -21.79 -12.29 7.86
C ARG A 167 -20.74 -12.70 8.87
N PHE A 168 -19.73 -11.86 9.08
CA PHE A 168 -18.52 -12.24 9.82
C PHE A 168 -18.25 -11.33 11.04
N GLY A 169 -18.89 -10.16 11.12
CA GLY A 169 -18.59 -9.12 12.10
C GLY A 169 -17.34 -8.32 11.75
N TYR A 170 -17.01 -8.22 10.45
CA TYR A 170 -15.81 -7.51 10.00
C TYR A 170 -16.14 -6.57 8.83
N THR A 171 -15.49 -5.41 8.82
CA THR A 171 -15.62 -4.44 7.73
C THR A 171 -14.33 -4.36 6.89
N LEU A 172 -14.49 -3.94 5.64
CA LEU A 172 -13.40 -3.59 4.73
C LEU A 172 -13.73 -2.24 4.08
N THR A 173 -12.72 -1.38 3.93
CA THR A 173 -12.84 -0.15 3.15
C THR A 173 -12.45 -0.39 1.70
N TYR A 174 -13.43 -0.42 0.81
CA TYR A 174 -13.24 -0.61 -0.63
C TYR A 174 -14.18 0.31 -1.45
N PRO A 175 -13.85 0.60 -2.72
CA PRO A 175 -14.65 1.54 -3.51
C PRO A 175 -15.96 0.92 -3.96
N SER A 176 -16.99 1.74 -4.16
CA SER A 176 -18.34 1.37 -4.63
C SER A 176 -18.38 0.63 -5.97
N ALA A 177 -17.29 0.66 -6.73
CA ALA A 177 -17.13 -0.11 -7.96
C ALA A 177 -17.00 -1.63 -7.75
N TYR A 178 -16.75 -2.07 -6.51
CA TYR A 178 -16.83 -3.48 -6.13
C TYR A 178 -18.26 -3.78 -5.65
N THR A 179 -18.82 -4.89 -6.11
CA THR A 179 -20.17 -5.35 -5.75
C THR A 179 -20.14 -6.80 -5.31
N THR A 180 -21.01 -7.18 -4.37
CA THR A 180 -21.20 -8.58 -3.98
C THR A 180 -21.66 -9.41 -5.19
N PHE A 181 -20.82 -10.36 -5.60
CA PHE A 181 -21.04 -11.28 -6.72
C PHE A 181 -21.70 -12.59 -6.27
N LYS A 182 -21.32 -13.09 -5.08
CA LYS A 182 -21.90 -14.29 -4.47
C LYS A 182 -21.87 -14.17 -2.95
N ASP A 183 -22.98 -14.49 -2.31
CA ASP A 183 -23.10 -14.54 -0.85
C ASP A 183 -23.77 -15.86 -0.44
N THR A 184 -23.13 -16.57 0.48
CA THR A 184 -23.60 -17.83 1.06
C THR A 184 -23.30 -17.83 2.55
N THR A 185 -23.76 -18.86 3.29
CA THR A 185 -23.64 -18.89 4.76
C THR A 185 -22.23 -18.63 5.29
N ASN A 186 -21.19 -19.22 4.67
CA ASN A 186 -19.81 -19.15 5.15
C ASN A 186 -18.83 -18.59 4.10
N PHE A 187 -19.33 -17.95 3.05
CA PHE A 187 -18.50 -17.44 1.96
C PHE A 187 -19.15 -16.25 1.27
N VAL A 188 -18.37 -15.18 1.12
CA VAL A 188 -18.72 -13.96 0.39
C VAL A 188 -17.68 -13.76 -0.71
N TRP A 189 -18.13 -13.41 -1.91
CA TRP A 189 -17.30 -13.00 -3.05
C TRP A 189 -17.79 -11.66 -3.55
N ILE A 190 -16.88 -10.69 -3.53
CA ILE A 190 -17.03 -9.33 -4.03
C ILE A 190 -16.17 -9.17 -5.28
N GLN A 191 -16.70 -8.52 -6.31
CA GLN A 191 -16.01 -8.37 -7.59
C GLN A 191 -16.09 -6.95 -8.11
N LYS A 192 -15.01 -6.48 -8.73
CA LYS A 192 -14.95 -5.24 -9.51
C LYS A 192 -14.58 -5.58 -10.96
N PRO A 193 -15.46 -5.29 -11.95
CA PRO A 193 -15.13 -5.48 -13.34
C PRO A 193 -14.04 -4.50 -13.80
N LEU A 194 -13.18 -4.96 -14.70
CA LEU A 194 -12.20 -4.15 -15.43
C LEU A 194 -12.54 -4.19 -16.92
N LEU A 195 -11.89 -3.33 -17.72
CA LEU A 195 -12.02 -3.40 -19.18
C LEU A 195 -11.60 -4.77 -19.74
N LYS A 196 -10.55 -5.36 -19.17
CA LYS A 196 -10.03 -6.68 -19.54
C LYS A 196 -9.83 -7.55 -18.30
N GLY A 197 -10.93 -8.06 -17.76
CA GLY A 197 -10.93 -8.98 -16.62
C GLY A 197 -11.62 -8.39 -15.39
N HIS A 198 -11.21 -8.79 -14.20
CA HIS A 198 -11.86 -8.40 -12.94
C HIS A 198 -10.92 -8.54 -11.74
N LEU A 199 -11.18 -7.75 -10.71
CA LEU A 199 -10.59 -7.88 -9.38
C LEU A 199 -11.61 -8.53 -8.46
N ASN A 200 -11.13 -9.42 -7.59
CA ASN A 200 -11.99 -10.22 -6.73
C ASN A 200 -11.50 -10.10 -5.31
N ILE A 201 -12.44 -10.10 -4.37
CA ILE A 201 -12.21 -10.27 -2.96
C ILE A 201 -13.11 -11.41 -2.50
N ILE A 202 -12.57 -12.43 -1.84
CA ILE A 202 -13.33 -13.49 -1.20
C ILE A 202 -13.08 -13.47 0.30
N ALA A 203 -14.10 -13.80 1.08
CA ALA A 203 -14.02 -13.90 2.53
C ALA A 203 -14.78 -15.13 3.03
N TYR A 204 -14.18 -15.85 3.98
CA TYR A 204 -14.74 -17.06 4.57
C TYR A 204 -14.09 -17.36 5.92
N THR A 205 -14.73 -18.20 6.73
CA THR A 205 -14.20 -18.62 8.04
C THR A 205 -13.71 -20.06 8.01
N LEU A 206 -12.75 -20.37 8.88
CA LEU A 206 -12.19 -21.70 9.08
C LEU A 206 -12.13 -22.03 10.58
N PRO A 207 -12.27 -23.31 10.98
CA PRO A 207 -12.07 -23.72 12.37
C PRO A 207 -10.68 -23.33 12.91
N GLU A 208 -10.54 -23.11 14.23
CA GLU A 208 -9.25 -22.71 14.85
C GLU A 208 -8.07 -23.62 14.49
N GLY A 209 -8.29 -24.94 14.40
CA GLY A 209 -7.27 -25.93 14.05
C GLY A 209 -6.93 -26.01 12.56
N ALA A 210 -7.57 -25.19 11.70
CA ALA A 210 -7.40 -25.29 10.25
C ALA A 210 -5.96 -25.07 9.77
N LEU A 211 -5.16 -24.30 10.51
CA LEU A 211 -3.76 -23.99 10.21
C LEU A 211 -2.74 -24.83 11.02
N GLU A 212 -3.17 -25.90 11.69
CA GLU A 212 -2.25 -26.82 12.34
C GLU A 212 -1.33 -27.51 11.33
N GLY A 213 -0.04 -27.60 11.67
CA GLY A 213 0.99 -28.21 10.82
C GLY A 213 1.80 -27.20 10.00
N THR A 214 2.28 -27.63 8.83
CA THR A 214 3.16 -26.82 7.99
C THR A 214 2.35 -25.85 7.12
N LEU A 215 2.45 -24.55 7.40
CA LEU A 215 1.69 -23.50 6.70
C LEU A 215 1.87 -23.51 5.17
N SER A 216 3.10 -23.78 4.69
CA SER A 216 3.39 -23.82 3.24
C SER A 216 2.71 -24.98 2.51
N LYS A 217 2.20 -25.98 3.22
CA LYS A 217 1.34 -27.03 2.66
C LYS A 217 -0.13 -26.70 2.89
N ARG A 218 -0.45 -26.29 4.12
CA ARG A 218 -1.84 -26.13 4.57
C ARG A 218 -2.57 -24.98 3.89
N ILE A 219 -1.90 -23.86 3.68
CA ILE A 219 -2.51 -22.67 3.04
C ILE A 219 -2.91 -22.97 1.58
N PRO A 220 -2.02 -23.51 0.71
CA PRO A 220 -2.43 -23.94 -0.63
C PRO A 220 -3.57 -24.97 -0.63
N GLU A 221 -3.51 -26.00 0.22
CA GLU A 221 -4.58 -27.01 0.31
C GLU A 221 -5.96 -26.41 0.63
N ILE A 222 -6.01 -25.46 1.57
CA ILE A 222 -7.24 -24.75 1.93
C ILE A 222 -7.73 -23.91 0.75
N ARG A 223 -6.84 -23.14 0.13
CA ARG A 223 -7.18 -22.29 -1.02
C ARG A 223 -7.76 -23.11 -2.17
N ASP A 224 -7.12 -24.22 -2.52
CA ASP A 224 -7.55 -25.11 -3.59
C ASP A 224 -8.90 -25.76 -3.28
N SER A 225 -9.15 -26.11 -2.02
CA SER A 225 -10.44 -26.62 -1.55
C SER A 225 -11.56 -25.58 -1.68
N ILE A 226 -11.29 -24.34 -1.26
CA ILE A 226 -12.23 -23.22 -1.39
C ILE A 226 -12.49 -22.89 -2.85
N GLY A 227 -11.44 -22.85 -3.68
CA GLY A 227 -11.53 -22.61 -5.12
C GLY A 227 -12.41 -23.65 -5.80
N LYS A 228 -12.23 -24.94 -5.48
CA LYS A 228 -13.04 -26.04 -6.02
C LYS A 228 -14.53 -25.90 -5.74
N VAL A 229 -14.91 -25.41 -4.56
CA VAL A 229 -16.31 -25.29 -4.15
C VAL A 229 -16.93 -23.97 -4.61
N TYR A 230 -16.19 -22.87 -4.53
CA TYR A 230 -16.75 -21.54 -4.62
C TYR A 230 -16.29 -20.72 -5.83
N VAL A 231 -15.15 -21.04 -6.44
CA VAL A 231 -14.54 -20.28 -7.54
C VAL A 231 -14.32 -21.20 -8.76
N PRO A 232 -15.41 -21.57 -9.47
CA PRO A 232 -15.32 -22.41 -10.65
C PRO A 232 -14.58 -21.66 -11.78
N GLY A 233 -13.87 -22.42 -12.59
CA GLY A 233 -13.32 -21.94 -13.85
C GLY A 233 -14.37 -21.92 -14.95
N ARG A 234 -13.95 -21.53 -16.16
CA ARG A 234 -14.84 -21.40 -17.32
C ARG A 234 -15.33 -22.75 -17.84
N LEU A 235 -14.49 -23.79 -17.77
CA LEU A 235 -14.79 -25.14 -18.26
C LEU A 235 -15.41 -25.98 -17.14
N GLU A 236 -16.24 -26.96 -17.50
CA GLU A 236 -16.80 -27.90 -16.54
C GLU A 236 -15.69 -28.66 -15.80
N GLY A 237 -15.78 -28.74 -14.48
CA GLY A 237 -14.75 -29.39 -13.64
C GLY A 237 -13.45 -28.59 -13.48
N SER A 238 -13.35 -27.39 -14.05
CA SER A 238 -12.23 -26.47 -13.81
C SER A 238 -12.50 -25.57 -12.61
N TYR A 239 -11.46 -25.23 -11.85
CA TYR A 239 -11.57 -24.39 -10.64
C TYR A 239 -10.23 -23.73 -10.30
N LEU A 240 -10.29 -22.64 -9.53
CA LEU A 240 -9.10 -21.92 -9.09
C LEU A 240 -8.27 -22.77 -8.11
N ILE A 241 -6.97 -22.86 -8.37
CA ILE A 241 -5.97 -23.48 -7.51
C ILE A 241 -4.76 -22.55 -7.37
N THR A 242 -3.96 -22.79 -6.34
CA THR A 242 -2.63 -22.18 -6.18
C THR A 242 -1.69 -22.73 -7.24
N GLU A 243 -0.94 -21.87 -7.93
CA GLU A 243 -0.01 -22.29 -8.97
C GLU A 243 1.07 -23.22 -8.40
N LYS A 244 1.28 -24.36 -9.05
CA LYS A 244 2.20 -25.40 -8.54
C LYS A 244 3.66 -25.17 -8.91
N ALA A 245 3.91 -24.39 -9.96
CA ALA A 245 5.26 -24.15 -10.46
C ALA A 245 6.07 -23.20 -9.56
N TYR A 246 5.40 -22.33 -8.81
CA TYR A 246 6.03 -21.30 -7.98
C TYR A 246 5.50 -21.35 -6.55
N LEU A 247 6.41 -21.31 -5.57
CA LEU A 247 6.03 -21.30 -4.17
C LEU A 247 5.56 -19.90 -3.76
N PRO A 248 4.43 -19.80 -3.02
CA PRO A 248 4.00 -18.53 -2.46
C PRO A 248 5.00 -17.98 -1.43
N TYR A 249 4.93 -16.67 -1.22
CA TYR A 249 5.60 -15.97 -0.14
C TYR A 249 4.72 -15.98 1.11
N TYR A 250 5.30 -16.22 2.27
CA TYR A 250 4.58 -16.33 3.55
C TYR A 250 5.18 -15.39 4.59
N TYR A 251 4.33 -14.59 5.23
CA TYR A 251 4.73 -13.67 6.29
C TYR A 251 3.81 -13.83 7.49
N LYS A 252 4.40 -13.88 8.68
CA LYS A 252 3.67 -13.68 9.93
C LYS A 252 3.53 -12.17 10.14
N THR A 253 2.31 -11.70 10.33
CA THR A 253 1.98 -10.28 10.49
C THR A 253 0.90 -10.11 11.55
N GLU A 254 0.51 -8.86 11.76
CA GLU A 254 -0.66 -8.47 12.53
C GLU A 254 -1.63 -7.73 11.60
N LEU A 255 -2.93 -7.95 11.80
CA LEU A 255 -4.01 -7.19 11.17
C LEU A 255 -5.06 -6.96 12.24
N ASP A 256 -5.48 -5.71 12.45
CA ASP A 256 -6.46 -5.36 13.49
C ASP A 256 -6.07 -5.85 14.91
N GLY A 257 -4.79 -5.75 15.28
CA GLY A 257 -4.31 -6.25 16.58
C GLY A 257 -4.20 -7.78 16.68
N LYS A 258 -4.55 -8.52 15.63
CA LYS A 258 -4.67 -9.99 15.65
C LYS A 258 -3.56 -10.66 14.86
N LEU A 259 -3.07 -11.77 15.41
CA LEU A 259 -2.13 -12.66 14.73
C LEU A 259 -2.68 -13.03 13.34
N SER A 260 -1.89 -12.75 12.32
CA SER A 260 -2.29 -12.96 10.93
C SER A 260 -1.17 -13.60 10.11
N TYR A 261 -1.54 -14.35 9.08
CA TYR A 261 -0.62 -14.83 8.06
C TYR A 261 -0.94 -14.17 6.72
N LEU A 262 0.04 -13.48 6.14
CA LEU A 262 -0.03 -12.91 4.81
C LEU A 262 0.63 -13.88 3.83
N THR A 263 -0.10 -14.27 2.79
CA THR A 263 0.43 -15.07 1.68
C THR A 263 0.26 -14.31 0.37
N LYS A 264 1.34 -14.24 -0.43
CA LYS A 264 1.31 -13.69 -1.79
C LYS A 264 1.77 -14.75 -2.77
N GLY A 265 1.13 -14.84 -3.93
CA GLY A 265 1.51 -15.83 -4.92
C GLY A 265 0.62 -15.76 -6.13
N THR A 266 0.66 -16.81 -6.93
CA THR A 266 -0.11 -16.93 -8.16
C THR A 266 -1.12 -18.08 -8.06
N TRP A 267 -2.24 -17.90 -8.75
CA TRP A 267 -3.26 -18.90 -8.94
C TRP A 267 -3.32 -19.26 -10.42
N GLU A 268 -3.71 -20.50 -10.69
CA GLU A 268 -4.07 -21.00 -12.01
C GLU A 268 -5.45 -21.67 -11.93
N VAL A 269 -6.06 -21.94 -13.07
CA VAL A 269 -7.28 -22.75 -13.11
C VAL A 269 -6.89 -24.17 -13.48
N ALA A 270 -7.22 -25.13 -12.62
CA ALA A 270 -7.04 -26.54 -12.92
C ALA A 270 -7.82 -26.87 -14.21
N ASN A 271 -7.13 -27.41 -15.21
CA ASN A 271 -7.70 -27.76 -16.53
C ASN A 271 -8.10 -26.57 -17.43
N ASP A 272 -7.58 -25.36 -17.20
CA ASP A 272 -7.69 -24.20 -18.11
C ASP A 272 -6.37 -23.38 -18.12
N PHE A 273 -6.24 -22.41 -19.02
CA PHE A 273 -5.04 -21.58 -19.17
C PHE A 273 -5.17 -20.19 -18.50
N MET A 274 -6.09 -20.08 -17.53
CA MET A 274 -6.29 -18.85 -16.77
C MET A 274 -5.37 -18.83 -15.55
N ALA A 275 -4.66 -17.72 -15.36
CA ALA A 275 -3.81 -17.52 -14.20
C ALA A 275 -3.81 -16.05 -13.77
N GLY A 276 -3.33 -15.80 -12.56
CA GLY A 276 -3.16 -14.45 -12.05
C GLY A 276 -2.55 -14.42 -10.65
N PRO A 277 -2.27 -13.23 -10.11
CA PRO A 277 -1.76 -13.08 -8.77
C PRO A 277 -2.87 -13.03 -7.71
N PHE A 278 -2.51 -13.38 -6.47
CA PHE A 278 -3.34 -13.23 -5.28
C PHE A 278 -2.54 -12.67 -4.09
N VAL A 279 -3.28 -12.09 -3.16
CA VAL A 279 -2.84 -11.73 -1.81
C VAL A 279 -3.90 -12.21 -0.82
N ASN A 280 -3.47 -12.88 0.24
CA ASN A 280 -4.35 -13.57 1.19
C ASN A 280 -3.92 -13.23 2.62
N TYR A 281 -4.90 -12.89 3.46
CA TYR A 281 -4.74 -12.75 4.90
C TYR A 281 -5.59 -13.81 5.60
N MET A 282 -4.97 -14.57 6.49
CA MET A 282 -5.65 -15.44 7.44
C MET A 282 -5.48 -14.86 8.84
N VAL A 283 -6.55 -14.33 9.40
CA VAL A 283 -6.58 -13.57 10.67
C VAL A 283 -7.16 -14.43 11.77
N LYS A 284 -6.44 -14.57 12.88
CA LYS A 284 -6.90 -15.37 14.02
C LYS A 284 -7.96 -14.60 14.81
N ASP A 285 -9.14 -15.18 14.91
CA ASP A 285 -10.23 -14.70 15.77
C ASP A 285 -10.33 -15.60 17.00
N THR A 286 -9.74 -15.12 18.11
CA THR A 286 -9.67 -15.88 19.37
C THR A 286 -11.01 -15.94 20.11
N LEU A 287 -11.89 -14.94 19.91
CA LEU A 287 -13.20 -14.88 20.55
C LEU A 287 -14.16 -15.88 19.91
N LYS A 288 -14.19 -15.91 18.58
CA LYS A 288 -15.03 -16.83 17.79
C LYS A 288 -14.36 -18.20 17.58
N LYS A 289 -13.13 -18.41 18.07
CA LYS A 289 -12.33 -19.64 17.91
C LYS A 289 -12.25 -20.12 16.47
N GLN A 290 -11.89 -19.20 15.58
CA GLN A 290 -11.83 -19.43 14.15
C GLN A 290 -10.72 -18.61 13.50
N TRP A 291 -10.50 -18.84 12.21
CA TRP A 291 -9.74 -17.95 11.35
C TRP A 291 -10.72 -17.26 10.40
N LEU A 292 -10.61 -15.95 10.26
CA LEU A 292 -11.21 -15.23 9.15
C LEU A 292 -10.17 -15.17 8.03
N VAL A 293 -10.56 -15.60 6.83
CA VAL A 293 -9.74 -15.47 5.64
C VAL A 293 -10.34 -14.38 4.76
N VAL A 294 -9.50 -13.44 4.35
CA VAL A 294 -9.81 -12.48 3.29
C VAL A 294 -8.73 -12.53 2.21
N GLU A 295 -9.16 -12.63 0.97
CA GLU A 295 -8.26 -12.83 -0.16
C GLU A 295 -8.65 -11.98 -1.34
N GLY A 296 -7.67 -11.33 -1.94
CA GLY A 296 -7.79 -10.56 -3.15
C GLY A 296 -7.05 -11.24 -4.29
N PHE A 297 -7.70 -11.45 -5.43
CA PHE A 297 -7.04 -11.99 -6.63
C PHE A 297 -7.49 -11.28 -7.90
N ALA A 298 -6.56 -11.16 -8.85
CA ALA A 298 -6.77 -10.42 -10.09
C ALA A 298 -6.74 -11.36 -11.30
N PHE A 299 -7.77 -11.30 -12.15
CA PHE A 299 -7.73 -11.85 -13.49
C PHE A 299 -7.68 -10.68 -14.48
N ALA A 300 -6.56 -10.49 -15.19
CA ALA A 300 -6.43 -9.46 -16.22
C ALA A 300 -5.29 -9.78 -17.20
N PRO A 301 -5.47 -10.71 -18.14
CA PRO A 301 -4.37 -11.39 -18.87
C PRO A 301 -3.47 -10.52 -19.75
N SER A 302 -3.81 -9.24 -19.99
CA SER A 302 -3.06 -8.35 -20.89
C SER A 302 -2.66 -7.02 -20.26
N GLU A 303 -2.69 -6.93 -18.94
CA GLU A 303 -2.39 -5.71 -18.20
C GLU A 303 -1.28 -5.97 -17.19
N SER A 304 -0.54 -4.94 -16.78
CA SER A 304 0.29 -5.02 -15.58
C SER A 304 -0.57 -5.28 -14.33
N LYS A 305 0.01 -5.95 -13.33
CA LYS A 305 -0.71 -6.47 -12.16
C LYS A 305 -0.33 -5.79 -10.87
N ARG A 306 0.84 -5.17 -10.79
CA ARG A 306 1.33 -4.52 -9.56
C ARG A 306 0.33 -3.53 -8.97
N GLU A 307 -0.26 -2.66 -9.79
CA GLU A 307 -1.23 -1.65 -9.32
C GLU A 307 -2.54 -2.29 -8.82
N TYR A 308 -2.97 -3.39 -9.43
CA TYR A 308 -4.16 -4.14 -8.99
C TYR A 308 -3.90 -4.89 -7.68
N MET A 309 -2.74 -5.54 -7.56
CA MET A 309 -2.36 -6.21 -6.32
C MET A 309 -2.11 -5.22 -5.19
N PHE A 310 -1.55 -4.05 -5.50
CA PHE A 310 -1.44 -2.95 -4.55
C PHE A 310 -2.81 -2.44 -4.09
N GLU A 311 -3.79 -2.32 -4.99
CA GLU A 311 -5.18 -2.00 -4.62
C GLU A 311 -5.80 -3.06 -3.71
N LEU A 312 -5.75 -4.32 -4.11
CA LEU A 312 -6.30 -5.43 -3.33
C LEU A 312 -5.64 -5.51 -1.95
N ASN A 313 -4.31 -5.49 -1.88
CA ASN A 313 -3.59 -5.52 -0.62
C ASN A 313 -3.94 -4.32 0.28
N THR A 314 -4.07 -3.12 -0.30
CA THR A 314 -4.51 -1.93 0.45
C THR A 314 -5.91 -2.13 1.03
N ILE A 315 -6.86 -2.64 0.25
CA ILE A 315 -8.23 -2.93 0.72
C ILE A 315 -8.18 -3.94 1.87
N LEU A 316 -7.54 -5.10 1.68
CA LEU A 316 -7.50 -6.15 2.70
C LEU A 316 -6.84 -5.67 4.00
N SER A 317 -5.84 -4.79 3.90
CA SER A 317 -5.18 -4.19 5.07
C SER A 317 -6.08 -3.27 5.91
N THR A 318 -7.28 -2.96 5.44
CA THR A 318 -8.28 -2.17 6.20
C THR A 318 -9.27 -3.03 6.97
N LEU A 319 -9.06 -4.35 7.00
CA LEU A 319 -9.91 -5.25 7.76
C LEU A 319 -9.92 -4.83 9.23
N ASN A 320 -11.12 -4.74 9.78
CA ASN A 320 -11.36 -4.38 11.17
C ASN A 320 -12.58 -5.17 11.67
N GLU A 321 -12.52 -5.68 12.90
CA GLU A 321 -13.69 -6.26 13.56
C GLU A 321 -14.56 -5.15 14.13
N GLU A 322 -15.86 -5.20 13.84
CA GLU A 322 -16.83 -4.30 14.45
C GLU A 322 -17.11 -4.74 15.89
N GLU A 323 -17.12 -3.76 16.81
CA GLU A 323 -17.37 -3.96 18.24
C GLU A 323 -18.84 -4.28 18.58
#